data_AF-A0A3Q9FUG0-F1
#
_entry.id   AF-A0A3Q9FUG0-F1
#
_cell.length_a   1.000
_cell.length_b   1.000
_cell.length_c   1.000
_cell.angle_alpha   90.00
_cell.angle_beta   90.00
_cell.angle_gamma   90.00
#
_symmetry.space_group_name_H-M   'P 1'
#
loop_
_entity.id
_entity.type
_entity.pdbx_description
1 polymer ?
#
loop_
_entity_poly.entity_id
_entity_poly.type
_entity_poly.pdbx_seq_one_letter_code
_entity_poly.pdbx_strand_id
1 'polypeptide(L)'
;MKAIISTITITLLLLVNTTYAQQYRTVEKEVKYYVKWFEKIIPLTPTQHDRMIVVRTEYVKELRTWKAKKYTEHQEKLTIDKKYWKKRDKVLNPTQVTTLCTYLTTKHEVDQLDDIIHFTEVQKEEFFSKILPINRNLVIASYEYGMYNAAYLTIEEESMIQKDKLKAEMFTAEQQHDYILHKSSYEKKVKGFKDAYSKNELEETETYNLLEPTINR
;
A
#
# COMPACT_ATOMS: atom_id res chain seq x y z
N MET A 1 -1.58 -1.13 56.91
CA MET A 1 -0.73 -0.43 55.89
C MET A 1 -0.08 -1.38 54.89
N LYS A 2 0.75 -2.37 55.30
CA LYS A 2 1.39 -3.33 54.37
C LYS A 2 0.42 -4.11 53.46
N ALA A 3 -0.72 -4.55 54.00
CA ALA A 3 -1.73 -5.29 53.24
C ALA A 3 -2.42 -4.45 52.13
N ILE A 4 -2.62 -3.14 52.36
CA ILE A 4 -3.27 -2.22 51.40
C ILE A 4 -2.31 -1.86 50.25
N ILE A 5 -1.02 -1.67 50.57
CA ILE A 5 0.02 -1.46 49.55
C ILE A 5 0.16 -2.71 48.68
N SER A 6 0.04 -3.91 49.28
CA SER A 6 0.04 -5.19 48.56
C SER A 6 -1.19 -5.36 47.64
N THR A 7 -2.41 -5.04 48.08
CA THR A 7 -3.59 -5.14 47.21
C THR A 7 -3.58 -4.11 46.08
N ILE A 8 -3.10 -2.88 46.31
CA ILE A 8 -2.98 -1.86 45.26
C ILE A 8 -1.93 -2.28 44.21
N THR A 9 -0.77 -2.77 44.64
CA THR A 9 0.28 -3.24 43.70
C THR A 9 -0.16 -4.47 42.91
N ILE A 10 -0.85 -5.44 43.53
CA ILE A 10 -1.42 -6.61 42.83
C ILE A 10 -2.50 -6.18 41.83
N THR A 11 -3.38 -5.25 42.20
CA THR A 11 -4.44 -4.75 41.31
C THR A 11 -3.85 -3.97 40.14
N LEU A 12 -2.81 -3.17 40.37
CA LEU A 12 -2.10 -2.45 39.31
C LEU A 12 -1.38 -3.42 38.36
N LEU A 13 -0.70 -4.44 38.89
CA LEU A 13 -0.07 -5.49 38.08
C LEU A 13 -1.12 -6.27 37.27
N LEU A 14 -2.28 -6.58 37.83
CA LEU A 14 -3.36 -7.25 37.10
C LEU A 14 -3.95 -6.36 36.01
N LEU A 15 -4.16 -5.05 36.27
CA LEU A 15 -4.63 -4.08 35.27
C LEU A 15 -3.62 -3.88 34.14
N VAL A 16 -2.33 -3.82 34.46
CA VAL A 16 -1.26 -3.77 33.46
C VAL A 16 -1.28 -5.08 32.65
N ASN A 17 -1.34 -6.25 33.28
CA ASN A 17 -1.39 -7.51 32.53
C ASN A 17 -2.64 -7.67 31.65
N THR A 18 -3.81 -7.22 32.08
CA THR A 18 -5.05 -7.30 31.27
C THR A 18 -5.02 -6.33 30.08
N THR A 19 -4.52 -5.11 30.27
CA THR A 19 -4.37 -4.13 29.17
C THR A 19 -3.35 -4.61 28.13
N TYR A 20 -2.20 -5.14 28.57
CA TYR A 20 -1.21 -5.75 27.66
C TYR A 20 -1.77 -6.98 26.95
N ALA A 21 -2.54 -7.85 27.63
CA ALA A 21 -3.17 -9.01 27.01
C ALA A 21 -4.23 -8.61 25.96
N GLN A 22 -5.04 -7.58 26.21
CA GLN A 22 -6.01 -7.05 25.26
C GLN A 22 -5.32 -6.45 24.02
N GLN A 23 -4.25 -5.69 24.23
CA GLN A 23 -3.44 -5.13 23.15
C GLN A 23 -2.82 -6.24 22.29
N TYR A 24 -2.28 -7.28 22.93
CA TYR A 24 -1.70 -8.43 22.25
C TYR A 24 -2.72 -9.17 21.36
N ARG A 25 -3.91 -9.50 21.91
CA ARG A 25 -4.99 -10.13 21.13
C ARG A 25 -5.43 -9.31 19.92
N THR A 26 -5.41 -7.98 20.05
CA THR A 26 -5.76 -7.09 18.94
C THR A 26 -4.71 -7.12 17.84
N VAL A 27 -3.42 -7.11 18.21
CA VAL A 27 -2.30 -7.24 17.25
C VAL A 27 -2.33 -8.58 16.56
N GLU A 28 -2.53 -9.68 17.31
CA GLU A 28 -2.61 -11.03 16.76
C GLU A 28 -3.73 -11.16 15.73
N LYS A 29 -4.93 -10.63 16.03
CA LYS A 29 -6.06 -10.62 15.12
C LYS A 29 -5.73 -9.85 13.83
N GLU A 30 -5.14 -8.66 13.95
CA GLU A 30 -4.73 -7.82 12.81
C GLU A 30 -3.68 -8.52 11.93
N VAL A 31 -2.67 -9.13 12.54
CA VAL A 31 -1.63 -9.90 11.85
C VAL A 31 -2.25 -11.09 11.12
N LYS A 32 -3.15 -11.85 11.77
CA LYS A 32 -3.81 -13.01 11.16
C LYS A 32 -4.64 -12.63 9.93
N TYR A 33 -5.40 -11.53 9.99
CA TYR A 33 -6.14 -11.05 8.81
C TYR A 33 -5.20 -10.63 7.69
N TYR A 34 -4.13 -9.91 8.03
CA TYR A 34 -3.15 -9.48 7.04
C TYR A 34 -2.51 -10.69 6.34
N VAL A 35 -2.01 -11.67 7.10
CA VAL A 35 -1.35 -12.85 6.53
C VAL A 35 -2.34 -13.66 5.69
N LYS A 36 -3.59 -13.82 6.13
CA LYS A 36 -4.63 -14.49 5.35
C LYS A 36 -4.94 -13.76 4.03
N TRP A 37 -5.01 -12.42 4.04
CA TRP A 37 -5.18 -11.64 2.81
C TRP A 37 -3.96 -11.78 1.91
N PHE A 38 -2.76 -11.73 2.49
CA PHE A 38 -1.49 -11.85 1.79
C PHE A 38 -1.35 -13.20 1.07
N GLU A 39 -1.75 -14.29 1.72
CA GLU A 39 -1.74 -15.65 1.15
C GLU A 39 -2.74 -15.84 0.00
N LYS A 40 -3.78 -15.00 -0.10
CA LYS A 40 -4.65 -14.98 -1.29
C LYS A 40 -3.95 -14.43 -2.53
N ILE A 41 -2.89 -13.65 -2.35
CA ILE A 41 -2.13 -13.02 -3.43
C ILE A 41 -0.93 -13.89 -3.78
N ILE A 42 -0.15 -14.27 -2.77
CA ILE A 42 1.02 -15.13 -2.94
C ILE A 42 1.00 -16.30 -1.93
N PRO A 43 0.95 -17.56 -2.41
CA PRO A 43 1.05 -18.71 -1.53
C PRO A 43 2.37 -18.71 -0.77
N LEU A 44 2.30 -18.95 0.54
CA LEU A 44 3.45 -19.04 1.43
C LEU A 44 3.73 -20.49 1.81
N THR A 45 5.01 -20.85 1.90
CA THR A 45 5.41 -22.09 2.59
C THR A 45 5.20 -21.93 4.11
N PRO A 46 5.08 -23.03 4.89
CA PRO A 46 4.92 -22.94 6.34
C PRO A 46 5.98 -22.05 7.03
N THR A 47 7.26 -22.21 6.63
CA THR A 47 8.36 -21.39 7.16
C THR A 47 8.21 -19.91 6.80
N GLN A 48 7.74 -19.59 5.60
CA GLN A 48 7.50 -18.21 5.20
C GLN A 48 6.30 -17.59 5.92
N HIS A 49 5.23 -18.37 6.12
CA HIS A 49 4.06 -17.96 6.89
C HIS A 49 4.47 -17.53 8.31
N ASP A 50 5.23 -18.36 9.02
CA ASP A 50 5.66 -18.06 10.39
C ASP A 50 6.58 -16.83 10.44
N ARG A 51 7.50 -16.71 9.49
CA ARG A 51 8.36 -15.51 9.36
C ARG A 51 7.55 -14.25 9.02
N MET A 52 6.51 -14.36 8.20
CA MET A 52 5.63 -13.25 7.84
C MET A 52 4.83 -12.75 9.05
N ILE A 53 4.33 -13.67 9.89
CA ILE A 53 3.69 -13.32 11.17
C ILE A 53 4.63 -12.49 12.03
N VAL A 54 5.90 -12.91 12.18
CA VAL A 54 6.88 -12.16 12.97
C VAL A 54 7.11 -10.77 12.39
N VAL A 55 7.40 -10.66 11.09
CA VAL A 55 7.66 -9.37 10.42
C VAL A 55 6.46 -8.43 10.54
N ARG A 56 5.23 -8.92 10.34
CA ARG A 56 4.02 -8.09 10.46
C ARG A 56 3.75 -7.70 11.92
N THR A 57 4.00 -8.59 12.87
CA THR A 57 3.84 -8.30 14.30
C THR A 57 4.77 -7.17 14.74
N GLU A 58 6.04 -7.22 14.33
CA GLU A 58 7.01 -6.15 14.60
C GLU A 58 6.54 -4.81 14.02
N TYR A 59 6.09 -4.81 12.76
CA TYR A 59 5.56 -3.61 12.11
C TYR A 59 4.36 -3.01 12.86
N VAL A 60 3.35 -3.82 13.20
CA VAL A 60 2.15 -3.33 13.89
C VAL A 60 2.51 -2.75 15.27
N LYS A 61 3.46 -3.35 16.00
CA LYS A 61 3.95 -2.83 17.28
C LYS A 61 4.66 -1.50 17.11
N GLU A 62 5.57 -1.37 16.14
CA GLU A 62 6.28 -0.12 15.83
C GLU A 62 5.29 0.98 15.41
N LEU A 63 4.36 0.68 14.52
CA LEU A 63 3.35 1.62 14.03
C LEU A 63 2.42 2.12 15.14
N ARG A 64 1.95 1.24 16.03
CA ARG A 64 1.10 1.65 17.16
C ARG A 64 1.87 2.51 18.18
N THR A 65 3.13 2.18 18.42
CA THR A 65 4.00 2.98 19.29
C THR A 65 4.20 4.37 18.72
N TRP A 66 4.42 4.47 17.40
CA TRP A 66 4.47 5.75 16.69
C TRP A 66 3.14 6.51 16.82
N LYS A 67 1.98 5.90 16.51
CA LYS A 67 0.66 6.54 16.62
C LYS A 67 0.31 7.05 18.02
N ALA A 68 0.88 6.44 19.07
CA ALA A 68 0.66 6.86 20.45
C ALA A 68 1.45 8.12 20.84
N LYS A 69 2.46 8.52 20.06
CA LYS A 69 3.21 9.76 20.29
C LYS A 69 2.33 10.97 19.91
N LYS A 70 2.31 12.01 20.75
CA LYS A 70 1.48 13.22 20.52
C LYS A 70 1.97 14.11 19.37
N TYR A 71 3.26 14.02 19.01
CA TYR A 71 3.88 14.77 17.92
C TYR A 71 4.60 13.78 17.02
N THR A 72 3.94 13.36 15.94
CA THR A 72 4.48 12.38 15.00
C THR A 72 4.81 13.03 13.67
N GLU A 73 6.08 12.97 13.28
CA GLU A 73 6.51 13.39 11.95
C GLU A 73 6.16 12.33 10.91
N HIS A 74 5.76 12.79 9.72
CA HIS A 74 5.49 11.91 8.57
C HIS A 74 6.72 11.04 8.22
N GLN A 75 7.92 11.60 8.38
CA GLN A 75 9.17 10.93 8.04
C GLN A 75 9.45 9.69 8.91
N GLU A 76 9.07 9.71 10.19
CA GLU A 76 9.19 8.54 11.06
C GLU A 76 8.30 7.40 10.56
N LYS A 77 7.06 7.70 10.13
CA LYS A 77 6.16 6.68 9.55
C LYS A 77 6.75 6.08 8.28
N LEU A 78 7.23 6.92 7.37
CA LEU A 78 7.88 6.47 6.13
C LEU A 78 9.07 5.55 6.42
N THR A 79 9.83 5.83 7.48
CA THR A 79 10.95 4.98 7.91
C THR A 79 10.48 3.61 8.42
N ILE A 80 9.41 3.58 9.22
CA ILE A 80 8.80 2.33 9.71
C ILE A 80 8.28 1.50 8.53
N ASP A 81 7.59 2.14 7.58
CA ASP A 81 7.07 1.49 6.38
C ASP A 81 8.23 0.93 5.53
N LYS A 82 9.24 1.74 5.20
CA LYS A 82 10.44 1.30 4.42
C LYS A 82 11.13 0.09 5.07
N LYS A 83 11.27 0.09 6.39
CA LYS A 83 11.86 -1.03 7.14
C LYS A 83 11.01 -2.29 7.03
N TYR A 84 9.69 -2.16 7.09
CA TYR A 84 8.77 -3.27 6.94
C TYR A 84 8.89 -3.92 5.55
N TRP A 85 8.81 -3.14 4.47
CA TRP A 85 8.94 -3.65 3.10
C TRP A 85 10.26 -4.41 2.92
N LYS A 86 11.38 -3.84 3.40
CA LYS A 86 12.69 -4.48 3.34
C LYS A 86 12.76 -5.81 4.12
N LYS A 87 12.12 -5.89 5.29
CA LYS A 87 12.09 -7.14 6.09
C LYS A 87 11.21 -8.20 5.44
N ARG A 88 10.06 -7.80 4.93
CA ARG A 88 9.10 -8.67 4.23
C ARG A 88 9.74 -9.30 2.99
N ASP A 89 10.45 -8.52 2.18
CA ASP A 89 11.06 -9.00 0.94
C ASP A 89 12.15 -10.04 1.20
N LYS A 90 12.76 -10.07 2.40
CA LYS A 90 13.68 -11.13 2.84
C LYS A 90 13.00 -12.45 3.24
N VAL A 91 11.68 -12.45 3.38
CA VAL A 91 10.87 -13.66 3.62
C VAL A 91 10.47 -14.29 2.29
N LEU A 92 10.27 -13.47 1.27
CA LEU A 92 9.78 -13.87 -0.04
C LEU A 92 10.92 -14.24 -0.98
N ASN A 93 10.64 -15.08 -1.98
CA ASN A 93 11.52 -15.25 -3.12
C ASN A 93 11.26 -14.16 -4.18
N PRO A 94 12.17 -13.94 -5.14
CA PRO A 94 12.02 -12.88 -6.15
C PRO A 94 10.70 -12.96 -6.93
N THR A 95 10.25 -14.16 -7.32
CA THR A 95 8.99 -14.34 -8.05
C THR A 95 7.77 -13.95 -7.22
N GLN A 96 7.77 -14.25 -5.92
CA GLN A 96 6.73 -13.83 -4.98
C GLN A 96 6.74 -12.31 -4.79
N VAL A 97 7.92 -11.68 -4.71
CA VAL A 97 8.05 -10.22 -4.65
C VAL A 97 7.46 -9.58 -5.91
N THR A 98 7.84 -10.03 -7.10
CA THR A 98 7.27 -9.54 -8.37
C THR A 98 5.75 -9.69 -8.39
N THR A 99 5.22 -10.87 -8.05
CA THR A 99 3.78 -11.14 -8.04
C THR A 99 3.02 -10.19 -7.11
N LEU A 100 3.56 -9.98 -5.91
CA LEU A 100 2.97 -9.08 -4.92
C LEU A 100 3.01 -7.62 -5.38
N CYS A 101 4.15 -7.16 -5.89
CA CYS A 101 4.29 -5.80 -6.41
C CYS A 101 3.34 -5.56 -7.59
N THR A 102 3.24 -6.51 -8.53
CA THR A 102 2.27 -6.47 -9.62
C THR A 102 0.83 -6.35 -9.10
N TYR A 103 0.43 -7.20 -8.15
CA TYR A 103 -0.91 -7.14 -7.56
C TYR A 103 -1.19 -5.79 -6.90
N LEU A 104 -0.24 -5.29 -6.09
CA LEU A 104 -0.40 -4.02 -5.37
C LEU A 104 -0.51 -2.84 -6.33
N THR A 105 0.37 -2.76 -7.33
CA THR A 105 0.33 -1.71 -8.35
C THR A 105 -0.99 -1.72 -9.10
N THR A 106 -1.45 -2.89 -9.55
CA THR A 106 -2.74 -3.01 -10.23
C THR A 106 -3.90 -2.65 -9.31
N LYS A 107 -3.90 -3.15 -8.07
CA LYS A 107 -4.98 -2.83 -7.13
C LYS A 107 -5.09 -1.32 -6.90
N HIS A 108 -3.96 -0.67 -6.68
CA HIS A 108 -3.92 0.77 -6.45
C HIS A 108 -4.43 1.57 -7.65
N GLU A 109 -3.98 1.22 -8.85
CA GLU A 109 -4.44 1.87 -10.09
C GLU A 109 -5.95 1.69 -10.30
N VAL A 110 -6.46 0.48 -10.05
CA VAL A 110 -7.90 0.20 -10.17
C VAL A 110 -8.70 0.97 -9.12
N ASP A 111 -8.25 1.00 -7.86
CA ASP A 111 -8.94 1.75 -6.80
C ASP A 111 -8.93 3.27 -7.08
N GLN A 112 -7.84 3.83 -7.62
CA GLN A 112 -7.80 5.24 -8.03
C GLN A 112 -8.77 5.57 -9.15
N LEU A 113 -8.96 4.66 -10.11
CA LEU A 113 -9.92 4.83 -11.19
C LEU A 113 -11.35 4.67 -10.68
N ASP A 114 -11.59 3.73 -9.78
CA ASP A 114 -12.88 3.50 -9.13
C ASP A 114 -13.38 4.75 -8.39
N ASP A 115 -12.48 5.46 -7.68
CA ASP A 115 -12.79 6.72 -7.01
C ASP A 115 -13.24 7.84 -7.98
N ILE A 116 -12.92 7.71 -9.28
CA ILE A 116 -13.25 8.72 -10.30
C ILE A 116 -14.54 8.32 -11.04
N ILE A 117 -14.60 7.10 -11.55
CA ILE A 117 -15.65 6.66 -12.49
C ILE A 117 -16.63 5.65 -11.91
N HIS A 118 -16.41 5.19 -10.67
CA HIS A 118 -17.25 4.24 -9.93
C HIS A 118 -17.56 2.97 -10.75
N PHE A 119 -16.65 2.00 -10.72
CA PHE A 119 -16.86 0.71 -11.37
C PHE A 119 -18.00 -0.06 -10.70
N THR A 120 -18.69 -0.90 -11.49
CA THR A 120 -19.42 -2.03 -10.90
C THR A 120 -18.41 -3.10 -10.45
N GLU A 121 -18.76 -3.93 -9.46
CA GLU A 121 -17.86 -4.99 -8.98
C GLU A 121 -17.37 -5.92 -10.09
N VAL A 122 -18.26 -6.27 -11.04
CA VAL A 122 -17.92 -7.12 -12.20
C VAL A 122 -16.93 -6.40 -13.13
N GLN A 123 -17.19 -5.13 -13.44
CA GLN A 123 -16.30 -4.33 -14.28
C GLN A 123 -14.94 -4.10 -13.62
N LYS A 124 -14.91 -3.92 -12.29
CA LYS A 124 -13.70 -3.74 -11.48
C LYS A 124 -12.83 -5.00 -11.53
N GLU A 125 -13.42 -6.18 -11.35
CA GLU A 125 -12.70 -7.46 -11.43
C GLU A 125 -12.17 -7.74 -12.85
N GLU A 126 -12.98 -7.47 -13.87
CA GLU A 126 -12.56 -7.62 -15.27
C GLU A 126 -11.40 -6.67 -15.61
N PHE A 127 -11.51 -5.40 -15.23
CA PHE A 127 -10.50 -4.39 -15.50
C PHE A 127 -9.20 -4.69 -14.75
N PHE A 128 -9.29 -5.11 -13.49
CA PHE A 128 -8.15 -5.60 -12.71
C PHE A 128 -7.44 -6.76 -13.45
N SER A 129 -8.20 -7.74 -13.92
CA SER A 129 -7.67 -8.92 -14.60
C SER A 129 -6.95 -8.58 -15.91
N LYS A 130 -7.47 -7.60 -16.67
CA LYS A 130 -6.86 -7.15 -17.94
C LYS A 130 -5.65 -6.24 -17.74
N ILE A 131 -5.60 -5.42 -16.68
CA ILE A 131 -4.43 -4.58 -16.35
C ILE A 131 -3.30 -5.36 -15.70
N LEU A 132 -3.60 -6.40 -14.92
CA LEU A 132 -2.61 -7.20 -14.19
C LEU A 132 -1.40 -7.63 -15.05
N PRO A 133 -1.55 -8.21 -16.26
CA PRO A 133 -0.40 -8.58 -17.09
C PRO A 133 0.40 -7.37 -17.60
N ILE A 134 -0.26 -6.23 -17.88
CA ILE A 134 0.43 -5.00 -18.31
C ILE A 134 1.33 -4.50 -17.18
N ASN A 135 0.79 -4.41 -15.97
CA ASN A 135 1.56 -3.99 -14.79
C ASN A 135 2.64 -5.01 -14.41
N ARG A 136 2.45 -6.30 -14.71
CA ARG A 136 3.49 -7.30 -14.51
C ARG A 136 4.73 -6.99 -15.34
N ASN A 137 4.54 -6.66 -16.61
CA ASN A 137 5.63 -6.32 -17.52
C ASN A 137 6.37 -5.07 -17.05
N LEU A 138 5.65 -4.04 -16.58
CA LEU A 138 6.25 -2.84 -16.00
C LEU A 138 7.10 -3.14 -14.75
N VAL A 139 6.56 -3.94 -13.83
CA VAL A 139 7.28 -4.31 -12.61
C VAL A 139 8.56 -5.09 -12.95
N ILE A 140 8.49 -6.04 -13.88
CA ILE A 140 9.68 -6.80 -14.33
C ILE A 140 10.71 -5.86 -14.97
N ALA A 141 10.28 -5.01 -15.90
CA ALA A 141 11.15 -4.04 -16.56
C ALA A 141 11.82 -3.08 -15.55
N SER A 142 11.08 -2.67 -14.51
CA SER A 142 11.62 -1.80 -13.46
C SER A 142 12.75 -2.47 -12.67
N TYR A 143 12.68 -3.78 -12.45
CA TYR A 143 13.71 -4.55 -11.77
C TYR A 143 14.90 -4.89 -12.68
N GLU A 144 14.65 -5.13 -13.97
CA GLU A 144 15.70 -5.51 -14.92
C GLU A 144 16.52 -4.32 -15.41
N TYR A 145 15.88 -3.20 -15.71
CA TYR A 145 16.54 -2.04 -16.35
C TYR A 145 16.68 -0.83 -15.44
N GLY A 146 15.84 -0.72 -14.41
CA GLY A 146 15.68 0.49 -13.60
C GLY A 146 14.76 1.53 -14.25
N MET A 147 14.02 2.29 -13.43
CA MET A 147 12.94 3.17 -13.88
C MET A 147 13.37 4.37 -14.76
N TYR A 148 14.66 4.73 -14.73
CA TYR A 148 15.19 5.84 -15.55
C TYR A 148 15.90 5.37 -16.82
N ASN A 149 15.84 4.07 -17.10
CA ASN A 149 16.48 3.48 -18.28
C ASN A 149 15.58 3.63 -19.52
N ALA A 150 16.18 3.93 -20.68
CA ALA A 150 15.45 4.07 -21.94
C ALA A 150 14.58 2.85 -22.29
N ALA A 151 15.07 1.62 -22.01
CA ALA A 151 14.30 0.40 -22.26
C ALA A 151 13.06 0.30 -21.37
N TYR A 152 13.17 0.70 -20.09
CA TYR A 152 12.01 0.80 -19.21
C TYR A 152 11.02 1.85 -19.71
N LEU A 153 11.51 3.03 -20.11
CA LEU A 153 10.65 4.13 -20.58
C LEU A 153 9.86 3.75 -21.85
N THR A 154 10.46 2.98 -22.77
CA THR A 154 9.73 2.44 -23.93
C THR A 154 8.59 1.51 -23.49
N ILE A 155 8.86 0.59 -22.56
CA ILE A 155 7.84 -0.35 -22.04
C ILE A 155 6.75 0.40 -21.28
N GLU A 156 7.11 1.46 -20.56
CA GLU A 156 6.18 2.36 -19.87
C GLU A 156 5.23 3.03 -20.86
N GLU A 157 5.75 3.60 -21.94
CA GLU A 157 4.94 4.22 -23.00
C GLU A 157 3.98 3.23 -23.66
N GLU A 158 4.48 2.06 -24.05
CA GLU A 158 3.65 0.99 -24.62
C GLU A 158 2.54 0.53 -23.66
N SER A 159 2.87 0.43 -22.36
CA SER A 159 1.92 0.04 -21.33
C SER A 159 0.85 1.11 -21.12
N MET A 160 1.21 2.40 -21.15
CA MET A 160 0.24 3.50 -21.11
C MET A 160 -0.72 3.44 -22.29
N ILE A 161 -0.22 3.20 -23.50
CA ILE A 161 -1.06 3.06 -24.71
C ILE A 161 -2.03 1.88 -24.57
N GLN A 162 -1.57 0.73 -24.08
CA GLN A 162 -2.42 -0.44 -23.87
C GLN A 162 -3.52 -0.17 -22.84
N LYS A 163 -3.18 0.50 -21.73
CA LYS A 163 -4.14 0.89 -20.69
C LYS A 163 -5.17 1.87 -21.22
N ASP A 164 -4.78 2.85 -22.02
CA ASP A 164 -5.72 3.83 -22.56
C ASP A 164 -6.69 3.20 -23.59
N LYS A 165 -6.22 2.24 -24.40
CA LYS A 165 -7.09 1.42 -25.25
C LYS A 165 -8.09 0.61 -24.41
N LEU A 166 -7.62 -0.01 -23.34
CA LEU A 166 -8.47 -0.79 -22.44
C LEU A 166 -9.56 0.06 -21.79
N LYS A 167 -9.22 1.25 -21.30
CA LYS A 167 -10.20 2.21 -20.76
C LYS A 167 -11.25 2.57 -21.80
N ALA A 168 -10.83 2.91 -23.02
CA ALA A 168 -11.74 3.27 -24.10
C ALA A 168 -12.68 2.13 -24.53
N GLU A 169 -12.24 0.88 -24.40
CA GLU A 169 -13.06 -0.31 -24.70
C GLU A 169 -14.05 -0.62 -23.56
N MET A 170 -13.63 -0.45 -22.30
CA MET A 170 -14.39 -0.91 -21.14
C MET A 170 -15.28 0.16 -20.50
N PHE A 171 -14.98 1.44 -20.68
CA PHE A 171 -15.73 2.52 -20.04
C PHE A 171 -16.99 2.83 -20.82
N THR A 172 -18.08 3.07 -20.09
CA THR A 172 -19.28 3.67 -20.69
C THR A 172 -18.99 5.11 -21.14
N ALA A 173 -19.84 5.69 -21.99
CA ALA A 173 -19.70 7.07 -22.41
C ALA A 173 -19.68 8.07 -21.23
N GLU A 174 -20.47 7.80 -20.18
CA GLU A 174 -20.50 8.58 -18.94
C GLU A 174 -19.19 8.44 -18.16
N GLN A 175 -18.73 7.22 -17.92
CA GLN A 175 -17.44 6.96 -17.24
C GLN A 175 -16.25 7.58 -18.00
N GLN A 176 -16.26 7.53 -19.33
CA GLN A 176 -15.25 8.17 -20.16
C GLN A 176 -15.29 9.70 -20.02
N HIS A 177 -16.49 10.29 -19.93
CA HIS A 177 -16.66 11.72 -19.69
C HIS A 177 -16.08 12.12 -18.32
N ASP A 178 -16.43 11.40 -17.26
CA ASP A 178 -15.95 11.66 -15.90
C ASP A 178 -14.43 11.53 -15.79
N TYR A 179 -13.85 10.51 -16.43
CA TYR A 179 -12.41 10.34 -16.50
C TYR A 179 -11.71 11.51 -17.20
N ILE A 180 -12.25 11.99 -18.33
CA ILE A 180 -11.70 13.13 -19.07
C ILE A 180 -11.84 14.43 -18.26
N LEU A 181 -12.98 14.64 -17.58
CA LEU A 181 -13.19 15.78 -16.69
C LEU A 181 -12.18 15.78 -15.54
N HIS A 182 -11.96 14.64 -14.90
CA HIS A 182 -10.97 14.50 -13.84
C HIS A 182 -9.55 14.79 -14.37
N LYS A 183 -9.17 14.19 -15.51
CA LYS A 183 -7.86 14.41 -16.14
C LYS A 183 -7.63 15.90 -16.47
N SER A 184 -8.61 16.55 -17.10
CA SER A 184 -8.51 17.97 -17.47
C SER A 184 -8.49 18.91 -16.24
N SER A 185 -9.23 18.58 -15.18
CA SER A 185 -9.20 19.30 -13.89
C SER A 185 -7.84 19.16 -13.21
N TYR A 186 -7.27 17.94 -13.22
CA TYR A 186 -5.93 17.68 -12.72
C TYR A 186 -4.86 18.43 -13.52
N GLU A 187 -4.91 18.40 -14.85
CA GLU A 187 -3.99 19.14 -15.72
C GLU A 187 -4.06 20.66 -15.49
N LYS A 188 -5.27 21.21 -15.31
CA LYS A 188 -5.45 22.62 -14.94
C LYS A 188 -4.84 22.95 -13.58
N LYS A 189 -5.01 22.08 -12.58
CA LYS A 189 -4.37 22.22 -11.26
C LYS A 189 -2.86 22.14 -11.38
N VAL A 190 -2.31 21.12 -12.04
CA VAL A 190 -0.87 20.95 -12.24
C VAL A 190 -0.26 22.12 -13.00
N LYS A 191 -0.95 22.66 -14.01
CA LYS A 191 -0.52 23.88 -14.70
C LYS A 191 -0.54 25.10 -13.77
N GLY A 192 -1.63 25.30 -13.03
CA GLY A 192 -1.70 26.38 -12.01
C GLY A 192 -0.64 26.25 -10.91
N PHE A 193 -0.30 25.01 -10.52
CA PHE A 193 0.82 24.72 -9.64
C PHE A 193 2.14 25.04 -10.33
N LYS A 194 2.44 24.54 -11.53
CA LYS A 194 3.68 24.85 -12.26
C LYS A 194 3.87 26.35 -12.49
N ASP A 195 2.79 27.06 -12.78
CA ASP A 195 2.79 28.52 -12.94
C ASP A 195 3.07 29.24 -11.60
N ALA A 196 2.66 28.67 -10.47
CA ALA A 196 3.00 29.14 -9.11
C ALA A 196 4.40 28.72 -8.63
N TYR A 197 4.86 27.51 -8.99
CA TYR A 197 6.18 26.94 -8.70
C TYR A 197 7.29 27.62 -9.52
N SER A 198 7.02 28.09 -10.74
CA SER A 198 7.98 28.89 -11.51
C SER A 198 8.31 30.25 -10.88
N LYS A 199 7.57 30.67 -9.84
CA LYS A 199 7.82 31.89 -9.06
C LYS A 199 8.54 31.66 -7.74
N ASN A 200 8.67 30.44 -7.24
CA ASN A 200 9.35 30.13 -5.97
C ASN A 200 10.11 28.80 -6.09
N GLU A 201 11.45 28.87 -6.03
CA GLU A 201 12.33 27.71 -6.07
C GLU A 201 12.15 26.76 -4.87
N LEU A 202 12.43 25.47 -5.15
CA LEU A 202 12.94 24.38 -4.30
C LEU A 202 12.03 23.20 -3.86
N GLU A 203 12.70 22.04 -4.01
CA GLU A 203 12.63 20.71 -3.40
C GLU A 203 11.61 19.67 -3.89
N GLU A 204 12.15 18.74 -4.68
CA GLU A 204 11.58 17.45 -5.05
C GLU A 204 11.28 16.61 -3.82
N THR A 205 10.03 16.14 -3.71
CA THR A 205 9.66 15.10 -2.74
C THR A 205 9.46 13.78 -3.47
N GLU A 206 10.29 12.80 -3.11
CA GLU A 206 10.24 11.42 -3.61
C GLU A 206 8.86 10.79 -3.34
N THR A 207 8.19 10.34 -4.40
CA THR A 207 6.94 9.58 -4.38
C THR A 207 7.15 8.16 -3.82
N TYR A 208 7.16 8.05 -2.48
CA TYR A 208 6.96 6.79 -1.77
C TYR A 208 5.68 6.89 -0.94
N ASN A 209 4.53 6.97 -1.59
CA ASN A 209 3.25 6.80 -0.92
C ASN A 209 2.29 6.10 -1.89
N LEU A 210 1.45 5.22 -1.31
CA LEU A 210 0.22 4.66 -1.88
C LEU A 210 0.19 3.18 -2.31
N LEU A 211 0.88 2.25 -1.62
CA LEU A 211 0.61 0.80 -1.81
C LEU A 211 0.26 0.05 -0.51
N GLU A 212 -0.47 0.68 0.41
CA GLU A 212 -1.24 -0.08 1.42
C GLU A 212 -2.72 -0.11 1.02
N PRO A 213 -3.36 -1.28 0.95
CA PRO A 213 -4.82 -1.33 0.92
C PRO A 213 -5.35 -0.79 2.26
N THR A 214 -6.20 0.23 2.18
CA THR A 214 -7.10 0.58 3.28
C THR A 214 -8.01 -0.61 3.54
N ILE A 215 -7.74 -1.36 4.61
CA ILE A 215 -8.68 -2.38 5.10
C ILE A 215 -9.87 -1.61 5.69
N ASN A 216 -10.86 -1.31 4.86
CA ASN A 216 -12.14 -0.77 5.33
C ASN A 216 -12.79 -1.81 6.25
N ARG A 217 -13.20 -1.36 7.44
CA ARG A 217 -13.95 -2.14 8.43
C ARG A 217 -15.42 -2.15 8.12
#